data_AF-D7DMG1-F1
#
_entry.id   AF-D7DMG1-F1
#
_cell.length_a   1.000
_cell.length_b   1.000
_cell.length_c   1.000
_cell.angle_alpha   90.00
_cell.angle_beta   90.00
_cell.angle_gamma   90.00
#
_symmetry.space_group_name_H-M   'P 1'
#
loop_
_entity.id
_entity.type
_entity.pdbx_description
1 polymer ?
#
loop_
_entity_poly.entity_id
_entity_poly.type
_entity_poly.pdbx_seq_one_letter_code
_entity_poly.pdbx_strand_id
1 'polypeptide(L)'
;MSNNDNEYKGSTIKQLILVIPGAILAFTLLISLIAKTSSVVGTPAAEVPQAVVAQVDENIKPVASVEVAAADAGPHVDKSGEEVVKGVCSACHTAGLMGSPKIGDKGQWGPRIAQGYDTLISHAINGIRSMPARGGNAALTDGEIANAVAYMANQGGANFTPPASKAAAPADAKTAEAAPVAAVAAPATKAAEKKAEAVAVVEKAAAPAVVATAAPAASKGKSGQEVYKAVCSMCHGGGLMGAPKFGDKDQWGPRIAQGHDTLVTHALKGIRMMPAKGGNADLSDDEVAGAVKYMANEAGAGF
;
A
#
# COMPACT_ATOMS: atom_id res chain seq x y z
N MET A 1 11.61 66.05 -53.10
CA MET A 1 11.61 65.46 -54.45
C MET A 1 12.99 64.84 -54.68
N SER A 2 13.08 63.52 -54.56
CA SER A 2 14.15 62.69 -55.15
C SER A 2 13.56 61.30 -55.30
N ASN A 3 12.89 61.06 -56.43
CA ASN A 3 12.54 59.70 -56.80
C ASN A 3 13.82 59.00 -57.22
N ASN A 4 14.22 57.97 -56.48
CA ASN A 4 15.23 57.02 -56.97
C ASN A 4 14.49 55.95 -57.76
N ASP A 5 14.29 56.22 -59.04
CA ASP A 5 13.72 55.28 -60.00
C ASP A 5 14.76 54.17 -60.28
N ASN A 6 14.84 53.19 -59.38
CA ASN A 6 15.61 51.96 -59.60
C ASN A 6 14.89 51.13 -60.66
N GLU A 7 15.16 51.45 -61.93
CA GLU A 7 14.64 50.75 -63.12
C GLU A 7 15.24 49.34 -63.19
N TYR A 8 14.65 48.43 -62.43
CA TYR A 8 15.05 47.03 -62.38
C TYR A 8 14.63 46.35 -63.68
N LYS A 9 15.52 46.37 -64.69
CA LYS A 9 15.38 45.57 -65.91
C LYS A 9 15.27 44.09 -65.54
N GLY A 10 14.03 43.60 -65.47
CA GLY A 10 13.73 42.26 -64.98
C GLY A 10 14.52 41.20 -65.74
N SER A 11 15.34 40.44 -65.00
CA SER A 11 16.14 39.34 -65.55
C SER A 11 15.25 38.39 -66.32
N THR A 12 15.54 38.19 -67.60
CA THR A 12 14.66 37.42 -68.48
C THR A 12 14.60 35.96 -68.03
N ILE A 13 13.46 35.29 -68.18
CA ILE A 13 13.26 33.89 -67.74
C ILE A 13 14.36 32.94 -68.29
N LYS A 14 14.86 33.21 -69.50
CA LYS A 14 16.01 32.48 -70.10
C LYS A 14 17.34 32.68 -69.35
N GLN A 15 17.59 33.85 -68.76
CA GLN A 15 18.74 34.05 -67.88
C GLN A 15 18.56 33.29 -66.56
N LEU A 16 17.36 33.27 -65.99
CA LEU A 16 17.07 32.51 -64.78
C LEU A 16 17.31 31.00 -64.98
N ILE A 17 16.82 30.46 -66.10
CA ILE A 17 16.98 29.04 -66.49
C ILE A 17 18.46 28.66 -66.73
N LEU A 18 19.32 29.61 -67.12
CA LEU A 18 20.75 29.36 -67.33
C LEU A 18 21.57 29.53 -66.04
N VAL A 19 21.27 30.56 -65.24
CA VAL A 19 22.02 30.89 -64.01
C VAL A 19 21.70 29.93 -62.87
N ILE A 20 20.45 29.45 -62.72
CA ILE A 20 20.06 28.56 -61.61
C ILE A 20 20.83 27.21 -61.66
N PRO A 21 20.87 26.45 -62.77
CA PRO A 21 21.64 25.21 -62.83
C PRO A 21 23.14 25.43 -62.64
N GLY A 22 23.68 26.53 -63.18
CA GLY A 22 25.09 26.91 -63.00
C GLY A 22 25.43 27.21 -61.54
N ALA A 23 24.56 27.93 -60.82
CA ALA A 23 24.71 28.20 -59.40
C ALA A 23 24.61 26.93 -58.55
N ILE A 24 23.67 26.02 -58.87
CA ILE A 24 23.52 24.73 -58.19
C ILE A 24 24.76 23.84 -58.42
N LEU A 25 25.30 23.78 -59.63
CA LEU A 25 26.53 23.04 -59.94
C LEU A 25 27.75 23.65 -59.23
N ALA A 26 27.88 24.98 -59.22
CA ALA A 26 28.95 25.66 -58.49
C ALA A 26 28.86 25.41 -56.97
N PHE A 27 27.65 25.44 -56.40
CA PHE A 27 27.43 25.23 -54.97
C PHE A 27 27.65 23.76 -54.56
N THR A 28 27.23 22.79 -55.38
CA THR A 28 27.51 21.37 -55.13
C THR A 28 28.99 21.02 -55.29
N LEU A 29 29.71 21.62 -56.25
CA LEU A 29 31.17 21.53 -56.33
C LEU A 29 31.86 22.16 -55.11
N LEU A 30 31.40 23.32 -54.65
CA LEU A 30 31.94 23.99 -53.47
C LEU A 30 31.78 23.12 -52.20
N ILE A 31 30.58 22.57 -51.96
CA ILE A 31 30.31 21.63 -50.86
C ILE A 31 31.19 20.39 -50.98
N SER A 32 31.31 19.81 -52.19
CA SER A 32 32.15 18.62 -52.41
C SER A 32 33.65 18.90 -52.21
N LEU A 33 34.10 20.13 -52.49
CA LEU A 33 35.47 20.57 -52.20
C LEU A 33 35.69 20.77 -50.70
N ILE A 34 34.76 21.42 -50.00
CA ILE A 34 34.78 21.61 -48.54
C ILE A 34 34.81 20.24 -47.84
N ALA A 35 33.98 19.28 -48.26
CA ALA A 35 33.95 17.92 -47.72
C ALA A 35 35.25 17.12 -47.98
N LYS A 36 36.08 17.52 -48.95
CA LYS A 36 37.39 16.91 -49.22
C LYS A 36 38.54 17.57 -48.47
N THR A 37 38.46 18.88 -48.20
CA THR A 37 39.46 19.60 -47.39
C THR A 37 39.22 19.44 -45.89
N SER A 38 37.95 19.28 -45.48
CA SER A 38 37.60 18.89 -44.12
C SER A 38 37.88 17.40 -43.94
N SER A 39 39.07 17.07 -43.46
CA SER A 39 39.45 15.71 -43.04
C SER A 39 38.72 15.28 -41.75
N VAL A 40 37.39 15.34 -41.76
CA VAL A 40 36.52 14.53 -40.89
C VAL A 40 36.41 13.13 -41.53
N VAL A 41 37.58 12.53 -41.78
CA VAL A 41 37.69 11.08 -41.78
C VAL A 41 37.50 10.72 -40.31
N GLY A 42 36.29 10.28 -39.95
CA GLY A 42 36.11 9.57 -38.70
C GLY A 42 37.16 8.47 -38.66
N THR A 43 38.03 8.48 -37.65
CA THR A 43 39.09 7.48 -37.49
C THR A 43 38.49 6.11 -37.76
N PRO A 44 39.00 5.32 -38.73
CA PRO A 44 38.65 3.91 -38.77
C PRO A 44 38.99 3.37 -37.39
N ALA A 45 37.99 2.82 -36.71
CA ALA A 45 38.22 2.16 -35.43
C ALA A 45 39.32 1.13 -35.69
N ALA A 46 40.42 1.22 -34.93
CA ALA A 46 41.49 0.26 -35.07
C ALA A 46 40.87 -1.13 -34.90
N GLU A 47 40.95 -1.96 -35.95
CA GLU A 47 40.42 -3.32 -35.90
C GLU A 47 41.19 -4.07 -34.82
N VAL A 48 40.59 -4.15 -33.63
CA VAL A 48 41.10 -4.97 -32.54
C VAL A 48 41.16 -6.39 -33.08
N PRO A 49 42.35 -7.01 -33.20
CA PRO A 49 42.45 -8.33 -33.81
C PRO A 49 41.52 -9.29 -33.08
N GLN A 50 40.77 -10.13 -33.81
CA GLN A 50 39.77 -11.03 -33.23
C GLN A 50 40.32 -11.88 -32.06
N ALA A 51 41.61 -12.20 -32.08
CA ALA A 51 42.32 -12.88 -31.00
C ALA A 51 42.32 -12.10 -29.67
N VAL A 52 42.41 -10.76 -29.69
CA VAL A 52 42.36 -9.91 -28.49
C VAL A 52 40.94 -9.85 -27.93
N VAL A 53 39.91 -9.83 -28.78
CA VAL A 53 38.51 -9.90 -28.34
C VAL A 53 38.22 -11.27 -27.69
N ALA A 54 38.63 -12.36 -28.34
CA ALA A 54 38.50 -13.71 -27.78
C ALA A 54 39.22 -13.89 -26.44
N GLN A 55 40.43 -13.32 -26.28
CA GLN A 55 41.17 -13.34 -25.02
C GLN A 55 40.46 -12.52 -23.92
N VAL A 56 39.79 -11.42 -24.29
CA VAL A 56 38.99 -10.61 -23.36
C VAL A 56 37.74 -11.37 -22.93
N ASP A 57 37.02 -12.02 -23.85
CA ASP A 57 35.88 -12.88 -23.51
C ASP A 57 36.29 -14.08 -22.63
N GLU A 58 37.46 -14.69 -22.88
CA GLU A 58 38.04 -15.75 -22.04
C GLU A 58 38.36 -15.24 -20.63
N ASN A 59 38.88 -14.01 -20.50
CA ASN A 59 39.25 -13.39 -19.22
C ASN A 59 38.07 -12.77 -18.44
N ILE A 60 36.93 -12.51 -19.11
CA ILE A 60 35.67 -12.05 -18.48
C ILE A 60 34.79 -13.25 -18.06
N LYS A 61 35.13 -14.49 -18.44
CA LYS A 61 34.47 -15.69 -17.88
C LYS A 61 34.58 -15.63 -16.34
N PRO A 62 33.45 -15.72 -15.62
CA PRO A 62 33.48 -15.61 -14.16
C PRO A 62 34.24 -16.80 -13.58
N VAL A 63 35.35 -16.51 -12.88
CA VAL A 63 36.19 -17.51 -12.19
C VAL A 63 35.45 -18.28 -11.08
N ALA A 64 34.24 -17.84 -10.73
CA ALA A 64 33.25 -18.62 -10.04
C ALA A 64 31.87 -18.27 -10.61
N SER A 65 31.17 -19.26 -11.16
CA SER A 65 29.71 -19.18 -11.25
C SER A 65 29.16 -19.23 -9.83
N VAL A 66 28.85 -18.05 -9.28
CA VAL A 66 27.90 -18.01 -8.16
C VAL A 66 26.56 -18.39 -8.76
N GLU A 67 26.27 -19.68 -8.74
CA GLU A 67 24.90 -20.10 -8.51
C GLU A 67 24.47 -19.40 -7.22
N VAL A 68 23.80 -18.26 -7.37
CA VAL A 68 22.59 -18.09 -6.58
C VAL A 68 21.71 -19.23 -7.04
N ALA A 69 21.92 -20.40 -6.42
CA ALA A 69 20.84 -21.31 -6.21
C ALA A 69 19.72 -20.42 -5.72
N ALA A 70 18.62 -20.37 -6.47
CA ALA A 70 17.36 -20.25 -5.80
C ALA A 70 17.44 -21.30 -4.70
N ALA A 71 17.51 -20.84 -3.46
CA ALA A 71 17.11 -21.66 -2.34
C ALA A 71 15.59 -21.83 -2.51
N ASP A 72 15.20 -22.63 -3.50
CA ASP A 72 14.15 -23.62 -3.35
C ASP A 72 14.52 -24.40 -2.09
N ALA A 73 14.14 -23.81 -0.95
CA ALA A 73 14.32 -24.34 0.39
C ALA A 73 13.31 -25.48 0.61
N GLY A 74 13.23 -26.39 -0.37
CA GLY A 74 12.05 -27.18 -0.67
C GLY A 74 10.79 -26.33 -0.81
N PRO A 75 9.61 -26.93 -0.57
CA PRO A 75 8.43 -26.18 -0.17
C PRO A 75 8.76 -25.39 1.10
N HIS A 76 8.47 -24.09 1.13
CA HIS A 76 8.67 -23.27 2.34
C HIS A 76 7.90 -23.90 3.52
N VAL A 77 8.64 -24.48 4.46
CA VAL A 77 8.04 -25.08 5.66
C VAL A 77 7.87 -23.97 6.69
N ASP A 78 6.67 -23.41 6.77
CA ASP A 78 6.34 -22.34 7.71
C ASP A 78 6.70 -22.74 9.15
N LYS A 79 7.56 -21.95 9.79
CA LYS A 79 7.97 -22.14 11.19
C LYS A 79 6.78 -22.04 12.14
N SER A 80 6.95 -22.66 13.31
CA SER A 80 5.96 -22.60 14.38
C SER A 80 5.85 -21.18 14.95
N GLY A 81 4.69 -20.84 15.51
CA GLY A 81 4.47 -19.52 16.09
C GLY A 81 5.41 -19.19 17.23
N GLU A 82 5.78 -20.20 18.04
CA GLU A 82 6.78 -20.07 19.10
C GLU A 82 8.16 -19.73 18.54
N GLU A 83 8.59 -20.40 17.48
CA GLU A 83 9.92 -20.22 16.88
C GLU A 83 10.08 -18.82 16.26
N VAL A 84 9.06 -18.36 15.53
CA VAL A 84 9.01 -16.99 14.98
C VAL A 84 9.00 -15.94 16.09
N VAL A 85 8.20 -16.16 17.14
CA VAL A 85 8.13 -15.24 18.29
C VAL A 85 9.45 -15.20 19.05
N LYS A 86 10.10 -16.34 19.28
CA LYS A 86 11.41 -16.42 19.92
C LYS A 86 12.48 -15.69 19.11
N GLY A 87 12.51 -15.90 17.79
CA GLY A 87 13.52 -15.35 16.89
C GLY A 87 13.38 -13.86 16.56
N VAL A 88 12.16 -13.31 16.53
CA VAL A 88 11.92 -11.93 16.05
C VAL A 88 11.08 -11.09 17.03
N CYS A 89 9.96 -11.62 17.55
CA CYS A 89 8.99 -10.78 18.28
C CYS A 89 9.36 -10.56 19.76
N SER A 90 10.09 -11.49 20.37
CA SER A 90 10.43 -11.54 21.81
C SER A 90 11.16 -10.29 22.30
N ALA A 91 12.06 -9.75 21.49
CA ALA A 91 12.88 -8.56 21.77
C ALA A 91 12.06 -7.35 22.25
N CYS A 92 10.82 -7.20 21.76
CA CYS A 92 9.90 -6.18 22.24
C CYS A 92 8.80 -6.77 23.14
N HIS A 93 8.12 -7.82 22.66
CA HIS A 93 6.86 -8.29 23.25
C HIS A 93 7.01 -9.11 24.54
N THR A 94 8.21 -9.56 24.92
CA THR A 94 8.42 -10.23 26.22
C THR A 94 8.44 -9.23 27.38
N ALA A 95 9.02 -8.04 27.19
CA ALA A 95 9.11 -6.99 28.21
C ALA A 95 8.06 -5.88 28.05
N GLY A 96 7.41 -5.78 26.88
CA GLY A 96 6.51 -4.66 26.54
C GLY A 96 7.25 -3.41 26.07
N LEU A 97 8.44 -3.57 25.49
CA LEU A 97 9.30 -2.47 25.04
C LEU A 97 8.56 -1.58 24.02
N MET A 98 8.80 -0.27 24.06
CA MET A 98 8.10 0.73 23.22
C MET A 98 6.56 0.69 23.32
N GLY A 99 6.01 0.20 24.45
CA GLY A 99 4.56 0.04 24.63
C GLY A 99 3.95 -1.08 23.80
N SER A 100 4.77 -2.05 23.37
CA SER A 100 4.29 -3.29 22.74
C SER A 100 3.47 -4.11 23.74
N PRO A 101 2.42 -4.82 23.30
CA PRO A 101 1.63 -5.67 24.20
C PRO A 101 2.47 -6.83 24.72
N LYS A 102 2.60 -6.91 26.05
CA LYS A 102 3.36 -7.98 26.72
C LYS A 102 2.68 -9.34 26.54
N ILE A 103 3.41 -10.34 26.06
CA ILE A 103 2.90 -11.72 25.90
C ILE A 103 2.42 -12.25 27.26
N GLY A 104 1.22 -12.84 27.29
CA GLY A 104 0.57 -13.31 28.51
C GLY A 104 -0.23 -12.26 29.29
N ASP A 105 -0.10 -10.96 28.99
CA ASP A 105 -0.88 -9.92 29.67
C ASP A 105 -2.31 -9.82 29.10
N LYS A 106 -3.25 -10.50 29.75
CA LYS A 106 -4.66 -10.54 29.37
C LYS A 106 -5.32 -9.14 29.30
N GLY A 107 -4.88 -8.18 30.11
CA GLY A 107 -5.40 -6.81 30.10
C GLY A 107 -4.98 -6.05 28.84
N GLN A 108 -3.72 -6.24 28.41
CA GLN A 108 -3.20 -5.65 27.17
C GLN A 108 -3.75 -6.36 25.92
N TRP A 109 -3.91 -7.68 25.97
CA TRP A 109 -4.36 -8.48 24.84
C TRP A 109 -5.88 -8.50 24.63
N GLY A 110 -6.71 -8.42 25.67
CA GLY A 110 -8.18 -8.46 25.53
C GLY A 110 -8.75 -7.51 24.46
N PRO A 111 -8.45 -6.19 24.50
CA PRO A 111 -8.89 -5.23 23.48
C PRO A 111 -8.29 -5.42 22.08
N ARG A 112 -7.24 -6.25 21.96
CA ARG A 112 -6.60 -6.61 20.67
C ARG A 112 -7.25 -7.87 20.10
N ILE A 113 -7.48 -8.87 20.94
CA ILE A 113 -8.20 -10.11 20.59
C ILE A 113 -9.62 -9.76 20.09
N ALA A 114 -10.27 -8.77 20.71
CA ALA A 114 -11.58 -8.25 20.28
C ALA A 114 -11.61 -7.66 18.85
N GLN A 115 -10.45 -7.34 18.25
CA GLN A 115 -10.37 -6.85 16.86
C GLN A 115 -10.37 -7.99 15.83
N GLY A 116 -10.32 -9.24 16.28
CA GLY A 116 -10.28 -10.43 15.43
C GLY A 116 -8.88 -10.81 14.95
N TYR A 117 -8.73 -12.08 14.58
CA TYR A 117 -7.45 -12.69 14.20
C TYR A 117 -6.83 -12.01 12.96
N ASP A 118 -7.61 -11.85 11.89
CA ASP A 118 -7.16 -11.27 10.62
C ASP A 118 -6.67 -9.82 10.77
N THR A 119 -7.28 -9.05 11.67
CA THR A 119 -6.85 -7.68 11.98
C THR A 119 -5.47 -7.67 12.66
N LEU A 120 -5.23 -8.60 13.60
CA LEU A 120 -3.93 -8.74 14.25
C LEU A 120 -2.84 -9.24 13.29
N ILE A 121 -3.17 -10.16 12.39
CA ILE A 121 -2.30 -10.58 11.29
C ILE A 121 -1.96 -9.39 10.39
N SER A 122 -2.96 -8.63 9.95
CA SER A 122 -2.78 -7.46 9.10
C SER A 122 -1.90 -6.40 9.77
N HIS A 123 -2.04 -6.18 11.07
CA HIS A 123 -1.18 -5.28 11.85
C HIS A 123 0.26 -5.82 12.00
N ALA A 124 0.46 -7.13 12.12
CA ALA A 124 1.78 -7.74 12.18
C ALA A 124 2.50 -7.74 10.82
N ILE A 125 1.78 -7.98 9.72
CA ILE A 125 2.33 -7.91 8.35
C ILE A 125 2.69 -6.47 7.99
N ASN A 126 1.74 -5.53 8.09
CA ASN A 126 1.91 -4.15 7.62
C ASN A 126 2.66 -3.24 8.63
N GLY A 127 2.83 -3.70 9.87
CA GLY A 127 3.30 -2.87 10.98
C GLY A 127 2.21 -1.96 11.55
N ILE A 128 2.40 -1.53 12.80
CA ILE A 128 1.49 -0.61 13.49
C ILE A 128 2.22 0.21 14.56
N ARG A 129 2.11 1.54 14.48
CA ARG A 129 2.80 2.48 15.38
C ARG A 129 4.32 2.19 15.38
N SER A 130 4.90 1.87 16.54
CA SER A 130 6.32 1.51 16.69
C SER A 130 6.64 0.05 16.36
N MET A 131 5.65 -0.78 16.00
CA MET A 131 5.87 -2.15 15.54
C MET A 131 6.17 -2.15 14.03
N PRO A 132 7.38 -2.56 13.59
CA PRO A 132 7.73 -2.63 12.18
C PRO A 132 6.96 -3.74 11.44
N ALA A 133 6.84 -3.58 10.11
CA ALA A 133 6.26 -4.58 9.22
C ALA A 133 6.97 -5.94 9.35
N ARG A 134 6.19 -7.03 9.42
CA ARG A 134 6.65 -8.41 9.69
C ARG A 134 7.60 -8.52 10.90
N GLY A 135 7.39 -7.70 11.93
CA GLY A 135 8.25 -7.66 13.12
C GLY A 135 9.70 -7.19 12.83
N GLY A 136 9.96 -6.60 11.66
CA GLY A 136 11.29 -6.20 11.21
C GLY A 136 12.02 -7.26 10.39
N ASN A 137 11.44 -8.45 10.19
CA ASN A 137 12.01 -9.51 9.36
C ASN A 137 11.18 -9.69 8.08
N ALA A 138 11.67 -9.11 6.98
CA ALA A 138 11.00 -9.18 5.68
C ALA A 138 10.94 -10.59 5.06
N ALA A 139 11.73 -11.55 5.57
CA ALA A 139 11.76 -12.93 5.09
C ALA A 139 10.67 -13.84 5.70
N LEU A 140 9.91 -13.36 6.69
CA LEU A 140 8.80 -14.13 7.27
C LEU A 140 7.62 -14.22 6.30
N THR A 141 7.03 -15.41 6.15
CA THR A 141 5.79 -15.58 5.37
C THR A 141 4.57 -15.09 6.15
N ASP A 142 3.46 -14.84 5.43
CA ASP A 142 2.21 -14.46 6.08
C ASP A 142 1.64 -15.61 6.94
N GLY A 143 1.95 -16.87 6.59
CA GLY A 143 1.67 -18.06 7.41
C GLY A 143 2.47 -18.08 8.72
N GLU A 144 3.78 -17.81 8.66
CA GLU A 144 4.64 -17.65 9.84
C GLU A 144 4.18 -16.49 10.75
N ILE A 145 3.78 -15.36 10.17
CA ILE A 145 3.21 -14.23 10.92
C ILE A 145 1.87 -14.62 11.58
N ALA A 146 0.99 -15.34 10.87
CA ALA A 146 -0.25 -15.84 11.44
C ALA A 146 0.00 -16.79 12.63
N ASN A 147 0.94 -17.74 12.47
CA ASN A 147 1.37 -18.64 13.54
C ASN A 147 1.86 -17.85 14.77
N ALA A 148 2.71 -16.84 14.57
CA ALA A 148 3.23 -15.98 15.63
C ALA A 148 2.13 -15.20 16.35
N VAL A 149 1.19 -14.62 15.60
CA VAL A 149 0.03 -13.88 16.14
C VAL A 149 -0.86 -14.80 16.98
N ALA A 150 -1.17 -16.01 16.50
CA ALA A 150 -1.94 -16.99 17.26
C ALA A 150 -1.21 -17.38 18.57
N TYR A 151 0.10 -17.66 18.51
CA TYR A 151 0.89 -18.03 19.69
C TYR A 151 0.91 -16.93 20.77
N MET A 152 1.09 -15.67 20.39
CA MET A 152 1.08 -14.54 21.35
C MET A 152 -0.31 -14.23 21.88
N ALA A 153 -1.33 -14.21 21.01
CA ALA A 153 -2.70 -13.88 21.39
C ALA A 153 -3.35 -14.97 22.25
N ASN A 154 -3.06 -16.26 22.00
CA ASN A 154 -3.60 -17.36 22.79
C ASN A 154 -3.05 -17.35 24.23
N GLN A 155 -1.77 -17.01 24.42
CA GLN A 155 -1.22 -16.71 25.75
C GLN A 155 -1.91 -15.50 26.41
N GLY A 156 -2.31 -14.51 25.62
CA GLY A 156 -3.16 -13.39 26.05
C GLY A 156 -4.63 -13.74 26.32
N GLY A 157 -5.06 -14.99 26.11
CA GLY A 157 -6.43 -15.46 26.35
C GLY A 157 -7.31 -15.65 25.11
N ALA A 158 -6.76 -15.61 23.90
CA ALA A 158 -7.47 -16.00 22.68
C ALA A 158 -7.53 -17.52 22.49
N ASN A 159 -8.33 -17.96 21.53
CA ASN A 159 -8.37 -19.33 21.01
C ASN A 159 -8.30 -19.32 19.48
N PHE A 160 -7.33 -18.59 18.92
CA PHE A 160 -7.11 -18.54 17.47
C PHE A 160 -6.42 -19.81 16.98
N THR A 161 -6.91 -20.37 15.88
CA THR A 161 -6.31 -21.53 15.22
C THR A 161 -5.20 -21.07 14.27
N PRO A 162 -3.92 -21.39 14.53
CA PRO A 162 -2.84 -21.12 13.58
C PRO A 162 -3.01 -21.97 12.30
N PRO A 163 -2.54 -21.49 11.14
CA PRO A 163 -2.37 -22.37 9.98
C PRO A 163 -1.40 -23.54 10.29
N ALA A 164 -1.46 -24.58 9.47
CA ALA A 164 -0.73 -25.83 9.72
C ALA A 164 0.80 -25.67 9.48
N SER A 165 1.51 -25.18 10.49
CA SER A 165 2.97 -25.31 10.57
C SER A 165 3.39 -26.75 10.84
N LYS A 166 4.50 -27.18 10.24
CA LYS A 166 5.17 -28.45 10.57
C LYS A 166 6.01 -28.29 11.84
N ALA A 167 5.36 -27.89 12.93
CA ALA A 167 6.00 -27.77 14.24
C ALA A 167 6.53 -29.13 14.72
N ALA A 168 7.69 -29.13 15.37
CA ALA A 168 8.19 -30.30 16.08
C ALA A 168 7.16 -30.71 17.15
N ALA A 169 6.92 -32.02 17.29
CA ALA A 169 6.02 -32.54 18.32
C ALA A 169 6.52 -32.12 19.71
N PRO A 170 5.61 -31.78 20.65
CA PRO A 170 6.00 -31.57 22.05
C PRO A 170 6.63 -32.85 22.57
N ALA A 171 7.83 -32.75 23.15
CA ALA A 171 8.50 -33.90 23.76
C ALA A 171 7.64 -34.46 24.90
N ASP A 172 7.40 -35.77 24.87
CA ASP A 172 6.57 -36.47 25.85
C ASP A 172 7.03 -36.26 27.30
N ALA A 173 6.22 -35.56 28.10
CA ALA A 173 6.25 -35.66 29.55
C ALA A 173 5.17 -36.68 29.99
N LYS A 174 5.50 -37.97 29.84
CA LYS A 174 4.58 -39.08 30.11
C LYS A 174 4.27 -39.25 31.60
N THR A 175 3.03 -38.91 31.97
CA THR A 175 2.16 -39.58 32.96
C THR A 175 2.65 -39.75 34.40
N ALA A 176 1.83 -39.24 35.34
CA ALA A 176 1.51 -39.95 36.58
C ALA A 176 -0.02 -39.99 36.72
N GLU A 177 -0.59 -41.20 36.70
CA GLU A 177 -2.03 -41.45 36.78
C GLU A 177 -2.39 -42.08 38.13
N ALA A 178 -3.47 -41.61 38.76
CA ALA A 178 -4.18 -42.32 39.81
C ALA A 178 -5.64 -41.84 39.87
N ALA A 179 -6.56 -42.68 39.40
CA ALA A 179 -8.02 -42.53 39.54
C ALA A 179 -8.53 -43.51 40.64
N PRO A 180 -9.84 -43.77 40.82
CA PRO A 180 -11.05 -42.93 40.68
C PRO A 180 -11.95 -42.98 41.97
N VAL A 181 -13.10 -42.31 41.99
CA VAL A 181 -14.36 -42.83 42.61
C VAL A 181 -15.61 -42.27 41.91
N ALA A 182 -16.68 -43.06 41.89
CA ALA A 182 -17.93 -42.86 41.14
C ALA A 182 -18.95 -41.96 41.91
N ALA A 183 -19.68 -41.03 41.28
CA ALA A 183 -20.94 -41.16 40.52
C ALA A 183 -22.24 -41.32 41.35
N VAL A 184 -23.17 -40.34 41.23
CA VAL A 184 -24.66 -40.41 41.35
C VAL A 184 -25.20 -39.20 40.56
N ALA A 185 -25.67 -39.38 39.32
CA ALA A 185 -27.07 -39.62 38.87
C ALA A 185 -27.94 -38.36 38.66
N ALA A 186 -28.45 -38.21 37.43
CA ALA A 186 -29.62 -37.41 37.03
C ALA A 186 -30.90 -38.29 37.18
N PRO A 187 -32.18 -37.85 36.98
CA PRO A 187 -32.70 -36.72 36.18
C PRO A 187 -33.71 -35.83 36.98
N ALA A 188 -34.64 -34.99 36.45
CA ALA A 188 -35.15 -34.79 35.09
C ALA A 188 -35.79 -33.40 34.82
N THR A 189 -35.74 -32.99 33.54
CA THR A 189 -36.75 -32.25 32.74
C THR A 189 -37.76 -31.27 33.39
N LYS A 190 -37.87 -30.07 32.78
CA LYS A 190 -39.04 -29.77 31.92
C LYS A 190 -38.74 -28.74 30.82
N ALA A 191 -39.11 -29.08 29.58
CA ALA A 191 -39.43 -28.12 28.52
C ALA A 191 -40.86 -27.53 28.79
N ALA A 192 -41.41 -26.57 28.06
CA ALA A 192 -41.08 -25.97 26.76
C ALA A 192 -41.41 -24.44 26.83
N GLU A 193 -41.50 -23.61 25.79
CA GLU A 193 -42.14 -23.87 24.49
C GLU A 193 -41.73 -22.83 23.42
N LYS A 194 -41.85 -23.24 22.15
CA LYS A 194 -41.45 -22.49 20.96
C LYS A 194 -42.71 -21.98 20.26
N LYS A 195 -42.69 -20.74 19.76
CA LYS A 195 -43.41 -20.45 18.51
C LYS A 195 -42.63 -19.49 17.62
N ALA A 196 -42.52 -19.87 16.35
CA ALA A 196 -42.14 -19.01 15.25
C ALA A 196 -43.34 -18.93 14.32
N GLU A 197 -43.55 -17.79 13.68
CA GLU A 197 -44.08 -17.70 12.32
C GLU A 197 -43.90 -16.28 11.76
N ALA A 198 -43.54 -16.21 10.47
CA ALA A 198 -43.69 -15.03 9.63
C ALA A 198 -45.04 -15.19 8.86
N VAL A 199 -45.51 -14.40 7.88
CA VAL A 199 -44.98 -13.32 7.02
C VAL A 199 -46.21 -12.48 6.62
N ALA A 200 -46.09 -11.19 6.28
CA ALA A 200 -46.87 -10.58 5.18
C ALA A 200 -46.40 -9.16 4.84
N VAL A 201 -46.47 -8.81 3.55
CA VAL A 201 -46.15 -7.50 2.97
C VAL A 201 -47.44 -6.73 2.67
N VAL A 202 -47.44 -5.41 2.84
CA VAL A 202 -48.29 -4.49 2.06
C VAL A 202 -47.55 -3.17 1.82
N GLU A 203 -47.80 -2.57 0.65
CA GLU A 203 -46.99 -1.53 0.04
C GLU A 203 -47.75 -0.17 -0.08
N LYS A 204 -46.98 0.94 -0.01
CA LYS A 204 -47.26 2.29 -0.56
C LYS A 204 -48.06 3.36 0.23
N ALA A 205 -47.26 4.32 0.74
CA ALA A 205 -47.41 5.79 0.72
C ALA A 205 -48.57 6.53 1.43
N ALA A 206 -48.19 7.34 2.44
CA ALA A 206 -48.25 8.81 2.36
C ALA A 206 -47.36 9.44 3.47
N ALA A 207 -46.84 10.65 3.25
CA ALA A 207 -45.99 11.38 4.22
C ALA A 207 -46.83 12.10 5.31
N PRO A 208 -46.19 12.59 6.40
CA PRO A 208 -45.80 14.00 6.35
C PRO A 208 -44.47 14.39 7.04
N ALA A 209 -44.03 15.60 6.70
CA ALA A 209 -43.21 16.53 7.50
C ALA A 209 -41.83 16.05 8.02
N VAL A 210 -40.81 16.39 7.23
CA VAL A 210 -39.42 16.54 7.69
C VAL A 210 -39.32 17.49 8.88
N VAL A 211 -38.76 17.02 10.00
CA VAL A 211 -38.18 17.91 11.02
C VAL A 211 -36.75 18.17 10.60
N ALA A 212 -36.50 19.31 9.95
CA ALA A 212 -35.16 19.71 9.57
C ALA A 212 -34.34 20.02 10.82
N THR A 213 -33.48 19.08 11.23
CA THR A 213 -32.38 19.40 12.15
C THR A 213 -31.49 20.42 11.47
N ALA A 214 -31.25 21.54 12.16
CA ALA A 214 -30.51 22.67 11.60
C ALA A 214 -29.10 22.21 11.16
N ALA A 215 -28.70 22.62 9.96
CA ALA A 215 -27.33 22.41 9.50
C ALA A 215 -26.34 23.05 10.49
N PRO A 216 -25.22 22.39 10.82
CA PRO A 216 -24.16 23.04 11.58
C PRO A 216 -23.68 24.27 10.80
N ALA A 217 -23.38 25.35 11.53
CA ALA A 217 -23.01 26.63 10.95
C ALA A 217 -21.85 26.47 9.95
N ALA A 218 -21.94 27.16 8.80
CA ALA A 218 -20.86 27.16 7.83
C ALA A 218 -19.58 27.72 8.47
N SER A 219 -18.56 26.85 8.59
CA SER A 219 -17.23 27.23 9.07
C SER A 219 -16.69 28.38 8.22
N LYS A 220 -16.00 29.35 8.86
CA LYS A 220 -15.37 30.50 8.16
C LYS A 220 -14.08 30.12 7.40
N GLY A 221 -14.03 28.91 6.85
CA GLY A 221 -12.89 28.33 6.15
C GLY A 221 -13.31 27.70 4.83
N LYS A 222 -12.39 26.98 4.18
CA LYS A 222 -12.67 26.25 2.93
C LYS A 222 -13.69 25.15 3.17
N SER A 223 -14.53 24.86 2.19
CA SER A 223 -15.44 23.71 2.28
C SER A 223 -14.66 22.39 2.33
N GLY A 224 -15.26 21.35 2.93
CA GLY A 224 -14.64 20.03 3.00
C GLY A 224 -14.26 19.45 1.63
N GLN A 225 -15.02 19.77 0.59
CA GLN A 225 -14.69 19.38 -0.79
C GLN A 225 -13.47 20.11 -1.34
N GLU A 226 -13.30 21.41 -1.04
CA GLU A 226 -12.12 22.19 -1.46
C GLU A 226 -10.86 21.71 -0.72
N VAL A 227 -10.95 21.47 0.58
CA VAL A 227 -9.85 20.91 1.39
C VAL A 227 -9.46 19.51 0.89
N TYR A 228 -10.45 18.65 0.62
CA TYR A 228 -10.20 17.35 0.00
C TYR A 228 -9.46 17.49 -1.33
N LYS A 229 -9.96 18.32 -2.25
CA LYS A 229 -9.34 18.52 -3.57
C LYS A 229 -7.91 19.04 -3.45
N ALA A 230 -7.65 20.00 -2.57
CA ALA A 230 -6.37 20.67 -2.44
C ALA A 230 -5.29 19.87 -1.70
N VAL A 231 -5.66 19.00 -0.74
CA VAL A 231 -4.70 18.31 0.13
C VAL A 231 -4.90 16.79 0.12
N CYS A 232 -6.11 16.31 0.44
CA CYS A 232 -6.34 14.89 0.69
C CYS A 232 -6.35 14.03 -0.58
N SER A 233 -6.76 14.61 -1.71
CA SER A 233 -6.96 13.92 -3.00
C SER A 233 -5.68 13.27 -3.55
N MET A 234 -4.51 13.86 -3.29
CA MET A 234 -3.21 13.36 -3.73
C MET A 234 -2.97 11.91 -3.27
N CYS A 235 -3.41 11.57 -2.06
CA CYS A 235 -3.32 10.21 -1.53
C CYS A 235 -4.63 9.44 -1.69
N HIS A 236 -5.77 10.05 -1.31
CA HIS A 236 -7.04 9.34 -1.24
C HIS A 236 -7.79 9.21 -2.57
N GLY A 237 -7.46 9.99 -3.60
CA GLY A 237 -8.09 9.86 -4.92
C GLY A 237 -7.74 8.52 -5.59
N GLY A 238 -6.46 8.18 -5.62
CA GLY A 238 -5.97 6.90 -6.18
C GLY A 238 -5.78 5.77 -5.16
N GLY A 239 -5.77 6.08 -3.86
CA GLY A 239 -5.44 5.12 -2.79
C GLY A 239 -3.93 4.90 -2.63
N LEU A 240 -3.13 5.96 -2.81
CA LEU A 240 -1.67 5.95 -2.70
C LEU A 240 -1.23 5.39 -1.34
N MET A 241 -0.21 4.54 -1.33
CA MET A 241 0.30 3.86 -0.12
C MET A 241 -0.77 3.13 0.71
N GLY A 242 -1.84 2.64 0.08
CA GLY A 242 -2.95 1.96 0.76
C GLY A 242 -3.89 2.89 1.52
N ALA A 243 -3.90 4.19 1.19
CA ALA A 243 -4.93 5.12 1.64
C ALA A 243 -6.32 4.65 1.16
N PRO A 244 -7.39 4.79 1.97
CA PRO A 244 -8.74 4.43 1.54
C PRO A 244 -9.17 5.30 0.36
N LYS A 245 -9.51 4.67 -0.77
CA LYS A 245 -9.92 5.33 -2.02
C LYS A 245 -11.21 6.12 -1.84
N PHE A 246 -11.24 7.35 -2.35
CA PHE A 246 -12.42 8.22 -2.31
C PHE A 246 -13.61 7.58 -3.03
N GLY A 247 -14.79 7.54 -2.38
CA GLY A 247 -16.01 6.92 -2.91
C GLY A 247 -16.08 5.38 -2.83
N ASP A 248 -15.00 4.69 -2.44
CA ASP A 248 -14.93 3.23 -2.35
C ASP A 248 -15.67 2.71 -1.09
N LYS A 249 -16.87 2.19 -1.28
CA LYS A 249 -17.77 1.82 -0.18
C LYS A 249 -17.23 0.67 0.67
N ASP A 250 -16.50 -0.27 0.06
CA ASP A 250 -15.96 -1.44 0.76
C ASP A 250 -14.77 -1.05 1.65
N GLN A 251 -13.90 -0.16 1.17
CA GLN A 251 -12.81 0.38 1.98
C GLN A 251 -13.31 1.30 3.09
N TRP A 252 -14.38 2.08 2.85
CA TRP A 252 -14.88 3.04 3.83
C TRP A 252 -15.90 2.47 4.82
N GLY A 253 -16.67 1.42 4.51
CA GLY A 253 -17.66 0.84 5.42
C GLY A 253 -17.13 0.56 6.85
N PRO A 254 -16.03 -0.19 7.01
CA PRO A 254 -15.41 -0.45 8.32
C PRO A 254 -14.80 0.78 9.01
N ARG A 255 -14.64 1.90 8.29
CA ARG A 255 -14.14 3.19 8.81
C ARG A 255 -15.30 4.07 9.25
N ILE A 256 -16.35 4.15 8.44
CA ILE A 256 -17.62 4.83 8.76
C ILE A 256 -18.24 4.24 10.02
N ALA A 257 -18.14 2.91 10.21
CA ALA A 257 -18.58 2.21 11.42
C ALA A 257 -17.85 2.65 12.73
N GLN A 258 -16.70 3.33 12.63
CA GLN A 258 -15.97 3.89 13.79
C GLN A 258 -16.51 5.26 14.22
N GLY A 259 -17.44 5.84 13.46
CA GLY A 259 -18.05 7.14 13.72
C GLY A 259 -17.20 8.33 13.25
N HIS A 260 -17.88 9.45 12.99
CA HIS A 260 -17.29 10.70 12.51
C HIS A 260 -16.09 11.16 13.36
N ASP A 261 -16.25 11.23 14.67
CA ASP A 261 -15.25 11.84 15.57
C ASP A 261 -13.95 11.03 15.65
N THR A 262 -14.03 9.70 15.47
CA THR A 262 -12.86 8.82 15.34
C THR A 262 -12.10 9.12 14.06
N LEU A 263 -12.81 9.28 12.93
CA LEU A 263 -12.20 9.62 11.65
C LEU A 263 -11.57 11.01 11.66
N VAL A 264 -12.25 12.00 12.25
CA VAL A 264 -11.69 13.35 12.46
C VAL A 264 -10.45 13.29 13.36
N THR A 265 -10.50 12.56 14.47
CA THR A 265 -9.34 12.38 15.36
C THR A 265 -8.13 11.78 14.63
N HIS A 266 -8.35 10.78 13.77
CA HIS A 266 -7.30 10.18 12.95
C HIS A 266 -6.77 11.12 11.87
N ALA A 267 -7.61 11.94 11.25
CA ALA A 267 -7.17 12.94 10.29
C ALA A 267 -6.37 14.09 10.95
N LEU A 268 -6.79 14.55 12.13
CA LEU A 268 -6.10 15.59 12.88
C LEU A 268 -4.73 15.13 13.40
N LYS A 269 -4.66 13.93 14.01
CA LYS A 269 -3.44 13.41 14.65
C LYS A 269 -2.54 12.58 13.73
N GLY A 270 -3.05 12.19 12.56
CA GLY A 270 -2.41 11.22 11.68
C GLY A 270 -2.64 9.77 12.12
N ILE A 271 -2.49 8.83 11.19
CA ILE A 271 -2.58 7.39 11.44
C ILE A 271 -1.74 6.60 10.42
N ARG A 272 -0.80 5.77 10.92
CA ARG A 272 0.12 4.98 10.08
C ARG A 272 0.86 5.89 9.08
N MET A 273 0.63 5.72 7.78
CA MET A 273 1.23 6.51 6.70
C MET A 273 0.47 7.82 6.40
N MET A 274 -0.68 8.06 7.03
CA MET A 274 -1.42 9.31 6.89
C MET A 274 -0.86 10.36 7.87
N PRO A 275 -0.22 11.45 7.40
CA PRO A 275 0.27 12.52 8.27
C PRO A 275 -0.85 13.31 8.94
N ALA A 276 -0.54 13.93 10.07
CA ALA A 276 -1.43 14.85 10.78
C ALA A 276 -1.93 15.97 9.85
N LYS A 277 -3.23 16.27 9.91
CA LYS A 277 -3.94 17.23 9.03
C LYS A 277 -3.71 16.99 7.53
N GLY A 278 -3.51 15.74 7.12
CA GLY A 278 -3.18 15.39 5.74
C GLY A 278 -1.83 15.94 5.25
N GLY A 279 -0.94 16.34 6.17
CA GLY A 279 0.36 16.93 5.86
C GLY A 279 0.34 18.46 5.71
N ASN A 280 -0.81 19.10 5.90
CA ASN A 280 -0.95 20.56 5.85
C ASN A 280 -1.28 21.11 7.25
N ALA A 281 -0.28 21.69 7.91
CA ALA A 281 -0.42 22.24 9.25
C ALA A 281 -1.31 23.50 9.32
N ASP A 282 -1.51 24.20 8.20
CA ASP A 282 -2.29 25.45 8.12
C ASP A 282 -3.80 25.22 8.12
N LEU A 283 -4.26 23.98 7.93
CA LEU A 283 -5.68 23.65 7.99
C LEU A 283 -6.21 23.80 9.42
N SER A 284 -7.33 24.49 9.57
CA SER A 284 -8.08 24.49 10.83
C SER A 284 -8.70 23.11 11.11
N ASP A 285 -9.00 22.82 12.37
CA ASP A 285 -9.55 21.52 12.76
C ASP A 285 -10.96 21.31 12.16
N ASP A 286 -11.73 22.38 12.00
CA ASP A 286 -13.03 22.40 11.32
C ASP A 286 -12.92 22.09 9.81
N GLU A 287 -11.88 22.61 9.14
CA GLU A 287 -11.61 22.31 7.72
C GLU A 287 -11.23 20.84 7.51
N VAL A 288 -10.45 20.26 8.43
CA VAL A 288 -10.12 18.82 8.43
C VAL A 288 -11.38 17.99 8.70
N ALA A 289 -12.20 18.38 9.68
CA ALA A 289 -13.45 17.70 9.98
C ALA A 289 -14.44 17.73 8.78
N GLY A 290 -14.58 18.89 8.14
CA GLY A 290 -15.36 19.05 6.91
C GLY A 290 -14.86 18.16 5.78
N ALA A 291 -13.54 18.05 5.59
CA ALA A 291 -12.96 17.17 4.57
C ALA A 291 -13.23 15.69 4.84
N VAL A 292 -13.06 15.24 6.09
CA VAL A 292 -13.37 13.87 6.53
C VAL A 292 -14.84 13.54 6.28
N LYS A 293 -15.75 14.44 6.67
CA LYS A 293 -17.19 14.31 6.43
C LYS A 293 -17.52 14.21 4.94
N TYR A 294 -16.92 15.06 4.10
CA TYR A 294 -17.09 14.98 2.65
C TYR A 294 -16.65 13.61 2.08
N MET A 295 -15.46 13.14 2.46
CA MET A 295 -14.92 11.86 1.97
C MET A 295 -15.73 10.65 2.43
N ALA A 296 -16.19 10.65 3.69
CA ALA A 296 -17.02 9.58 4.23
C ALA A 296 -18.41 9.55 3.59
N ASN A 297 -19.04 10.72 3.39
CA ASN A 297 -20.40 10.79 2.82
C ASN A 297 -20.43 10.39 1.33
N GLU A 298 -19.39 10.70 0.54
CA GLU A 298 -19.26 10.16 -0.83
C GLU A 298 -19.21 8.62 -0.84
N ALA A 299 -18.60 8.03 0.18
CA ALA A 299 -18.54 6.58 0.36
C ALA A 299 -19.75 5.99 1.13
N GLY A 300 -20.82 6.78 1.34
CA GLY A 300 -22.10 6.30 1.89
C GLY A 300 -22.32 6.52 3.39
N ALA A 301 -21.51 7.36 4.06
CA ALA A 301 -21.86 7.85 5.39
C ALA A 301 -23.03 8.85 5.35
N GLY A 302 -23.69 9.02 6.49
CA GLY A 302 -24.87 9.88 6.66
C GLY A 302 -24.75 10.83 7.86
N PHE A 303 -23.54 11.34 8.13
CA PHE A 303 -23.25 12.23 9.26
C PHE A 303 -22.78 13.63 8.83
#